data_AF-A0A2A3E8N0-F1
#
_entry.id   AF-A0A2A3E8N0-F1
#
_cell.length_a   1.000
_cell.length_b   1.000
_cell.length_c   1.000
_cell.angle_alpha   90.00
_cell.angle_beta   90.00
_cell.angle_gamma   90.00
#
_symmetry.space_group_name_H-M   'P 1'
#
loop_
_entity.id
_entity.type
_entity.pdbx_description
1 polymer ?
#
loop_
_entity_poly.entity_id
_entity_poly.type
_entity_poly.pdbx_seq_one_letter_code
_entity_poly.pdbx_strand_id
1 'polypeptide(L)'
;MVESIIKNKREKYHDYFQFGWIASPDLVNSIAMMILPLPSLIVINTTTNHHHIPEDETEKLTPHVIELFLEQIRNESAPRYGGNSWLIRIYRSWFELKTTLSAMWMGNPILTMVLFGLPAGFLSLICYGICCPDILDADDDEEDHPGANHMKKD
;
A
#
# COMPACT_ATOMS: atom_id res chain seq x y z
N MET A 1 25.53 18.52 1.99
CA MET A 1 24.82 19.07 3.17
C MET A 1 24.70 18.05 4.31
N VAL A 2 24.06 16.90 4.09
CA VAL A 2 24.05 15.81 5.09
C VAL A 2 25.45 15.21 5.27
N GLU A 3 26.20 15.05 4.17
CA GLU A 3 27.56 14.52 4.17
C GLU A 3 28.54 15.27 5.11
N SER A 4 28.44 16.60 5.21
CA SER A 4 29.30 17.40 6.08
C SER A 4 29.04 17.11 7.57
N ILE A 5 27.80 16.79 7.95
CA ILE A 5 27.46 16.41 9.33
C ILE A 5 28.05 15.04 9.64
N ILE A 6 27.88 14.09 8.71
CA ILE A 6 28.38 12.72 8.86
C ILE A 6 29.90 12.71 9.02
N LYS A 7 30.61 13.48 8.19
CA LYS A 7 32.08 13.55 8.25
C LYS A 7 32.58 14.28 9.50
N ASN A 8 31.97 15.41 9.87
CA ASN A 8 32.47 16.24 10.97
C ASN A 8 32.07 15.74 12.36
N LYS A 9 30.98 14.97 12.47
CA LYS A 9 30.46 14.47 13.77
C LYS A 9 30.31 12.96 13.80
N ARG A 10 31.17 12.25 13.06
CA ARG A 10 31.17 10.78 12.97
C ARG A 10 31.19 10.13 14.36
N GLU A 11 32.09 10.55 15.23
CA GLU A 11 32.25 9.96 16.58
C GLU A 11 30.98 10.09 17.44
N LYS A 12 30.15 11.11 17.21
CA LYS A 12 28.93 11.36 18.02
C LYS A 12 27.74 10.51 17.57
N TYR A 13 27.64 10.18 16.28
CA TYR A 13 26.43 9.59 15.70
C TYR A 13 26.62 8.18 15.14
N HIS A 14 27.85 7.75 14.87
CA HIS A 14 28.12 6.49 14.18
C HIS A 14 27.67 5.24 14.95
N ASP A 15 27.62 5.30 16.28
CA ASP A 15 27.18 4.18 17.11
C ASP A 15 25.65 4.01 17.15
N TYR A 16 24.90 5.07 16.81
CA TYR A 16 23.44 5.10 16.91
C TYR A 16 22.75 5.14 15.55
N PHE A 17 23.39 5.74 14.54
CA PHE A 17 22.78 6.02 13.25
C PHE A 17 23.67 5.54 12.09
N GLN A 18 23.02 4.91 11.12
CA GLN A 18 23.60 4.62 9.81
C GLN A 18 23.00 5.58 8.79
N PHE A 19 23.85 6.17 7.97
CA PHE A 19 23.42 7.12 6.95
C PHE A 19 23.49 6.46 5.58
N GLY A 20 22.43 6.66 4.80
CA GLY A 20 22.33 6.17 3.44
C GLY A 20 21.63 7.18 2.55
N TRP A 21 21.87 7.07 1.25
CA TRP A 21 21.13 7.80 0.23
C TRP A 21 20.38 6.78 -0.63
N ILE A 22 19.11 7.08 -0.92
CA ILE A 22 18.25 6.21 -1.71
C ILE A 22 17.77 7.00 -2.91
N ALA A 23 17.97 6.45 -4.11
CA ALA A 23 17.56 7.08 -5.37
C ALA A 23 16.06 6.95 -5.63
N SER A 24 15.48 5.77 -5.37
CA SER A 24 14.06 5.50 -5.56
C SER A 24 13.28 5.78 -4.26
N PRO A 25 12.25 6.62 -4.30
CA PRO A 25 11.42 6.89 -3.13
C PRO A 25 10.44 5.76 -2.81
N ASP A 26 10.30 4.73 -3.66
CA ASP A 26 9.24 3.72 -3.55
C ASP A 26 9.28 2.97 -2.22
N LEU A 27 10.47 2.49 -1.84
CA LEU A 27 10.68 1.80 -0.56
C LEU A 27 10.35 2.73 0.61
N VAL A 28 10.78 3.98 0.54
CA VAL A 28 10.63 4.94 1.62
C VAL A 28 9.15 5.34 1.77
N ASN A 29 8.45 5.51 0.65
CA ASN A 29 7.03 5.82 0.61
C ASN A 29 6.18 4.69 1.20
N SER A 30 6.54 3.43 0.94
CA SER A 30 5.89 2.27 1.59
C SER A 30 6.09 2.28 3.12
N ILE A 31 7.31 2.56 3.59
CA ILE A 31 7.61 2.60 5.03
C ILE A 31 6.88 3.76 5.72
N ALA A 32 6.90 4.95 5.10
CA ALA A 32 6.23 6.15 5.60
C ALA A 32 4.70 6.10 5.38
N MET A 33 4.22 5.19 4.52
CA MET A 33 2.83 5.07 4.09
C MET A 33 2.27 6.39 3.53
N MET A 34 3.13 7.16 2.87
CA MET A 34 2.84 8.44 2.22
C MET A 34 3.84 8.72 1.10
N ILE A 35 3.49 9.59 0.16
CA ILE A 35 4.41 10.06 -0.87
C ILE A 35 5.24 11.19 -0.28
N LEU A 36 6.53 10.94 -0.04
CA LEU A 36 7.43 11.96 0.50
C LEU A 36 7.84 12.96 -0.59
N PRO A 37 7.90 14.26 -0.27
CA PRO A 37 8.44 15.25 -1.20
C PRO A 37 9.93 14.99 -1.45
N LEU A 38 10.41 15.37 -2.62
CA LEU A 38 11.82 15.29 -2.98
C LEU A 38 12.43 16.70 -3.01
N PRO A 39 13.59 16.94 -2.40
CA PRO A 39 14.35 16.03 -1.53
C PRO A 39 13.71 15.87 -0.14
N SER A 40 13.85 14.70 0.50
CA SER A 40 13.40 14.45 1.88
C SER A 40 14.47 13.77 2.74
N LEU A 41 14.33 13.97 4.05
CA LEU A 41 15.11 13.29 5.09
C LEU A 41 14.14 12.47 5.96
N ILE A 42 14.49 11.23 6.23
CA ILE A 42 13.72 10.33 7.09
C ILE A 42 14.70 9.48 7.91
N VAL A 43 14.34 9.21 9.16
CA VAL A 43 15.08 8.28 10.02
C VAL A 43 14.16 7.12 10.37
N ILE A 44 14.62 5.89 10.13
CA ILE A 44 13.81 4.68 10.28
C ILE A 44 14.49 3.75 11.28
N ASN A 45 13.73 3.30 12.27
CA ASN A 45 14.15 2.22 13.15
C ASN A 45 13.78 0.88 12.50
N THR A 46 14.79 0.14 12.04
CA THR A 46 14.61 -1.15 11.35
C THR A 46 14.08 -2.27 12.24
N THR A 47 14.22 -2.16 13.56
CA THR A 47 13.73 -3.17 14.51
C THR A 47 12.24 -2.98 14.78
N THR A 48 11.80 -1.73 14.93
CA THR A 48 10.42 -1.43 15.34
C THR A 48 9.53 -0.94 14.20
N ASN A 49 10.09 -0.66 13.01
CA ASN A 49 9.43 -0.04 11.86
C ASN A 49 8.79 1.33 12.16
N HIS A 50 9.24 2.00 13.23
CA HIS A 50 8.90 3.41 13.44
C HIS A 50 9.80 4.29 12.59
N HIS A 51 9.26 5.40 12.13
CA HIS A 51 9.99 6.40 11.38
C HIS A 51 9.75 7.79 11.95
N HIS A 52 10.70 8.67 11.69
CA HIS A 52 10.71 10.06 12.10
C HIS A 52 10.95 10.92 10.86
N ILE A 53 10.14 11.97 10.72
CA ILE A 53 10.25 12.95 9.64
C ILE A 53 10.44 14.31 10.32
N PRO A 54 11.37 15.16 9.85
CA PRO A 54 11.51 16.53 10.33
C PRO A 54 10.20 17.31 10.15
N GLU A 55 9.82 18.11 11.16
CA GLU A 55 8.65 18.99 11.06
C GLU A 55 8.91 20.19 10.14
N ASP A 56 10.17 20.62 10.04
CA ASP A 56 10.58 21.72 9.19
C ASP A 56 10.49 21.35 7.69
N GLU A 57 10.07 22.31 6.88
CA GLU A 57 10.05 22.18 5.42
C GLU A 57 11.43 21.78 4.90
N THR A 58 11.45 20.90 3.89
CA THR A 58 12.69 20.32 3.34
C THR A 58 13.66 21.36 2.79
N GLU A 59 13.15 22.54 2.39
CA GLU A 59 13.95 23.69 1.95
C GLU A 59 14.74 24.37 3.10
N LYS A 60 14.33 24.16 4.36
CA LYS A 60 14.94 24.76 5.57
C LYS A 60 15.88 23.80 6.32
N LEU A 61 16.18 22.63 5.76
CA LEU A 61 17.03 21.61 6.37
C LEU A 61 18.50 22.04 6.46
N THR A 62 18.81 23.01 7.32
CA THR A 62 20.19 23.40 7.62
C THR A 62 20.94 22.29 8.38
N PRO A 63 22.28 22.26 8.36
CA PRO A 63 23.02 21.22 9.08
C PRO A 63 22.73 21.23 10.60
N HIS A 64 22.39 22.40 11.14
CA HIS A 64 22.01 22.57 12.53
C HIS A 64 20.64 21.95 12.84
N VAL A 65 19.65 22.13 11.96
CA VAL A 65 18.32 21.52 12.10
C VAL A 65 18.40 20.00 12.07
N ILE A 66 19.22 19.45 11.17
CA ILE A 66 19.46 18.00 11.12
C ILE A 66 20.11 17.50 12.41
N GLU A 67 21.05 18.27 12.98
CA GLU A 67 21.66 17.92 14.26
C GLU A 67 20.62 17.89 15.39
N LEU A 68 19.80 18.93 15.49
CA LEU A 68 18.75 19.04 16.50
C LEU A 68 17.76 17.87 16.37
N PHE A 69 17.37 17.52 15.14
CA PHE A 69 16.49 16.40 14.86
C PHE A 69 17.08 15.06 15.30
N LEU A 70 18.36 14.80 15.00
CA LEU A 70 19.04 13.58 15.47
C LEU A 70 19.14 13.52 17.00
N GLU A 71 19.35 14.66 17.66
CA GLU A 71 19.34 14.73 19.12
C GLU A 71 17.95 14.52 19.72
N GLN A 72 16.89 15.05 19.10
CA GLN A 72 15.51 14.80 19.50
C GLN A 72 15.14 13.32 19.38
N ILE A 73 15.61 12.63 18.34
CA ILE A 73 15.41 11.18 18.20
C ILE A 73 16.16 10.44 19.31
N ARG A 74 17.42 10.81 19.58
CA ARG A 74 18.22 10.20 20.65
C ARG A 74 17.63 10.43 22.04
N ASN A 75 17.06 11.62 22.27
CA ASN A 75 16.39 11.97 23.51
C ASN A 75 14.94 11.49 23.56
N GLU A 76 14.51 10.68 22.58
CA GLU A 76 13.19 10.08 22.52
C GLU A 76 12.01 11.08 22.42
N SER A 77 12.30 12.36 22.20
CA SER A 77 11.33 13.46 22.17
C SER A 77 10.74 13.74 20.78
N ALA A 78 11.33 13.18 19.73
CA ALA A 78 10.81 13.33 18.37
C ALA A 78 9.50 12.53 18.17
N PRO A 79 8.54 13.06 17.38
CA PRO A 79 7.31 12.33 17.06
C PRO A 79 7.64 11.03 16.32
N ARG A 80 7.00 9.93 16.77
CA ARG A 80 7.18 8.57 16.21
C ARG A 80 5.97 8.24 15.34
N TYR A 81 6.23 7.88 14.09
CA TYR A 81 5.20 7.46 13.15
C TYR A 81 5.41 6.00 12.73
N GLY A 82 4.35 5.36 12.23
CA GLY A 82 4.41 3.96 11.80
C GLY A 82 4.50 2.98 12.98
N GLY A 83 5.32 1.95 12.83
CA GLY A 83 5.41 0.83 13.76
C GLY A 83 5.02 -0.51 13.12
N ASN A 84 4.87 -1.54 13.98
CA ASN A 84 4.64 -2.92 13.54
C ASN A 84 3.33 -3.54 14.06
N SER A 85 2.42 -2.73 14.59
CA SER A 85 1.11 -3.18 15.06
C SER A 85 0.27 -3.74 13.92
N TRP A 86 -0.62 -4.69 14.22
CA TRP A 86 -1.44 -5.38 13.20
C TRP A 86 -2.27 -4.41 12.33
N LEU A 87 -2.92 -3.41 12.94
CA LEU A 87 -3.67 -2.37 12.21
C LEU A 87 -2.76 -1.57 11.25
N ILE A 88 -1.55 -1.25 11.69
CA ILE A 88 -0.57 -0.50 10.89
C ILE A 88 -0.10 -1.34 9.71
N ARG A 89 0.07 -2.66 9.90
CA ARG A 89 0.40 -3.58 8.79
C ARG A 89 -0.71 -3.62 7.75
N ILE A 90 -1.97 -3.71 8.15
CA ILE A 90 -3.12 -3.66 7.23
C ILE A 90 -3.13 -2.32 6.48
N TYR A 91 -2.94 -1.22 7.20
CA TYR A 91 -2.90 0.11 6.59
C TYR A 91 -1.75 0.24 5.58
N ARG A 92 -0.57 -0.32 5.87
CA ARG A 92 0.56 -0.38 4.93
C ARG A 92 0.21 -1.20 3.68
N SER A 93 -0.34 -2.39 3.84
CA SER A 93 -0.77 -3.22 2.71
C SER A 93 -1.85 -2.54 1.87
N TRP A 94 -2.78 -1.82 2.49
CA TRP A 94 -3.78 -1.02 1.78
C TRP A 94 -3.15 0.13 1.00
N PHE A 95 -2.22 0.87 1.62
CA PHE A 95 -1.47 1.95 0.96
C PHE A 95 -0.68 1.43 -0.24
N GLU A 96 0.05 0.33 -0.08
CA GLU A 96 0.79 -0.32 -1.17
C GLU A 96 -0.14 -0.75 -2.30
N LEU A 97 -1.24 -1.45 -1.99
CA LEU A 97 -2.20 -1.87 -3.00
C LEU A 97 -2.78 -0.69 -3.76
N LYS A 98 -3.21 0.37 -3.04
CA LYS A 98 -3.76 1.58 -3.65
C LYS A 98 -2.74 2.27 -4.56
N THR A 99 -1.51 2.45 -4.09
CA THR A 99 -0.45 3.14 -4.85
C THR A 99 -0.05 2.32 -6.08
N THR A 100 0.10 1.01 -5.94
CA THR A 100 0.36 0.10 -7.08
C THR A 100 -0.78 0.15 -8.09
N LEU A 101 -2.04 0.05 -7.65
CA LEU A 101 -3.19 0.12 -8.55
C LEU A 101 -3.25 1.47 -9.28
N SER A 102 -3.00 2.57 -8.57
CA SER A 102 -2.93 3.90 -9.17
C SER A 102 -1.80 4.00 -10.19
N ALA A 103 -0.63 3.42 -9.91
CA ALA A 103 0.50 3.41 -10.83
C ALA A 103 0.19 2.58 -12.09
N MET A 104 -0.44 1.41 -11.93
CA MET A 104 -0.87 0.58 -13.05
C MET A 104 -1.88 1.30 -13.94
N TRP A 105 -2.87 1.97 -13.32
CA TRP A 105 -3.89 2.73 -14.03
C TRP A 105 -3.28 3.88 -14.84
N MET A 106 -2.35 4.63 -14.25
CA MET A 106 -1.66 5.73 -14.94
C MET A 106 -0.73 5.23 -16.05
N GLY A 107 -0.16 4.04 -15.90
CA GLY A 107 0.69 3.42 -16.92
C GLY A 107 -0.09 2.91 -18.12
N ASN A 108 -1.10 2.06 -17.89
CA ASN A 108 -1.98 1.56 -18.94
C ASN A 108 -3.36 1.18 -18.37
N PRO A 109 -4.38 2.04 -18.50
CA PRO A 109 -5.69 1.80 -17.90
C PRO A 109 -6.41 0.63 -18.57
N ILE A 110 -6.24 0.42 -19.88
CA ILE A 110 -6.89 -0.67 -20.63
C ILE A 110 -6.36 -2.02 -20.14
N LEU A 111 -5.04 -2.16 -20.07
CA LEU A 111 -4.41 -3.39 -19.57
C LEU A 111 -4.82 -3.66 -18.11
N THR A 112 -4.86 -2.61 -17.30
CA THR A 112 -5.29 -2.70 -15.89
C THR A 112 -6.74 -3.17 -15.78
N MET A 113 -7.67 -2.59 -16.56
CA MET A 113 -9.06 -3.04 -16.60
C MET A 113 -9.20 -4.49 -17.03
N VAL A 114 -8.46 -4.95 -18.04
CA VAL A 114 -8.53 -6.36 -18.48
C VAL A 114 -7.97 -7.29 -17.41
N LEU A 115 -6.83 -6.93 -16.82
CA LEU A 115 -6.15 -7.74 -15.80
C LEU A 115 -7.02 -7.99 -14.57
N PHE A 116 -7.76 -6.98 -14.11
CA PHE A 116 -8.64 -7.11 -12.95
C PHE A 116 -10.09 -7.49 -13.31
N GLY A 117 -10.57 -6.99 -14.44
CA GLY A 117 -11.95 -7.17 -14.91
C GLY A 117 -12.25 -8.58 -15.38
N LEU A 118 -11.29 -9.28 -16.02
CA LEU A 118 -11.52 -10.67 -16.42
C LEU A 118 -11.68 -11.60 -15.20
N PRO A 119 -10.74 -11.65 -14.24
CA PRO A 119 -10.92 -12.44 -13.02
C PRO A 119 -12.16 -12.05 -12.23
N ALA A 120 -12.45 -10.75 -12.09
CA ALA A 120 -13.66 -10.28 -11.40
C ALA A 120 -14.94 -10.69 -12.14
N GLY A 121 -14.93 -10.67 -13.47
CA GLY A 121 -16.02 -11.14 -14.32
C GLY A 121 -16.31 -12.62 -14.11
N PHE A 122 -15.29 -13.48 -14.21
CA PHE A 122 -15.45 -14.91 -13.92
C PHE A 122 -15.94 -15.17 -12.51
N LEU A 123 -15.38 -14.48 -11.52
CA LEU A 123 -15.82 -14.62 -10.13
C LEU A 123 -17.29 -14.19 -9.96
N SER A 124 -17.70 -13.11 -10.63
CA SER A 124 -19.07 -12.64 -10.59
C SER A 124 -20.04 -13.64 -11.23
N LEU A 125 -19.67 -14.29 -12.34
CA LEU A 125 -20.46 -15.35 -12.97
C LEU A 125 -20.60 -16.58 -12.07
N ILE A 126 -19.52 -17.00 -11.39
CA ILE A 126 -19.55 -18.11 -10.44
C ILE A 126 -20.47 -17.77 -9.26
N CYS A 127 -20.30 -16.59 -8.65
CA CYS A 127 -21.14 -16.13 -7.55
C CYS A 127 -22.61 -16.01 -7.98
N TYR A 128 -22.87 -15.52 -9.20
CA TYR A 128 -24.21 -15.43 -9.75
C TYR A 128 -24.83 -16.81 -9.96
N GLY A 129 -24.10 -17.78 -10.52
CA GLY A 129 -24.59 -19.15 -10.72
C GLY A 129 -24.84 -19.90 -9.40
N ILE A 130 -24.07 -19.63 -8.35
CA ILE A 130 -24.35 -20.19 -7.01
C ILE A 130 -25.61 -19.54 -6.38
N CYS A 131 -25.78 -18.23 -6.54
CA CYS A 131 -26.90 -17.49 -5.94
C CYS A 131 -28.23 -17.63 -6.72
N CYS A 132 -28.16 -17.84 -8.04
CA CYS A 132 -29.28 -17.93 -8.96
C CYS A 132 -29.09 -19.08 -9.97
N PRO A 133 -29.09 -20.35 -9.52
CA PRO A 133 -28.90 -21.50 -10.40
C PRO A 133 -30.00 -21.59 -11.47
N ASP A 134 -31.24 -21.23 -11.12
CA ASP A 134 -32.44 -21.39 -11.96
C ASP A 134 -32.44 -20.58 -13.27
N ILE A 135 -31.60 -19.55 -13.44
CA ILE A 135 -31.55 -18.76 -14.69
C ILE A 135 -30.52 -19.33 -15.68
N LEU A 136 -29.49 -20.03 -15.18
CA LEU A 136 -28.48 -20.67 -16.01
C LEU A 136 -28.85 -22.12 -16.38
N ASP A 137 -29.70 -22.78 -15.59
CA ASP A 137 -30.26 -24.12 -15.88
C ASP A 137 -31.54 -24.07 -16.73
N ALA A 138 -32.10 -22.89 -17.02
CA ALA A 138 -33.40 -22.74 -17.70
C ALA A 138 -33.38 -22.91 -19.24
N ASP A 139 -32.37 -23.58 -19.81
CA ASP A 139 -32.28 -23.79 -21.27
C ASP A 139 -32.11 -25.26 -21.69
N ASP A 140 -32.20 -26.25 -20.78
CA ASP A 140 -32.01 -27.68 -21.16
C ASP A 140 -33.19 -28.63 -20.86
N ASP A 141 -34.35 -28.17 -20.37
CA ASP A 141 -35.47 -29.05 -19.99
C ASP A 141 -36.81 -28.75 -20.73
N GLU A 142 -36.79 -28.56 -22.05
CA GLU A 142 -38.02 -28.63 -22.87
C GLU A 142 -37.90 -29.59 -24.08
N GLU A 143 -37.31 -30.78 -23.92
CA GLU A 143 -37.64 -31.93 -24.78
C GLU A 143 -37.85 -33.22 -23.94
N ASP A 144 -39.10 -33.72 -24.01
CA ASP A 144 -39.58 -35.10 -23.84
C ASP A 144 -39.92 -35.72 -22.44
N HIS A 145 -41.23 -35.62 -22.14
CA HIS A 145 -42.18 -36.71 -21.77
C HIS A 145 -42.35 -37.15 -20.27
N PRO A 146 -43.43 -37.87 -19.91
CA PRO A 146 -44.88 -37.63 -20.08
C PRO A 146 -45.69 -37.94 -18.79
N GLY A 147 -46.71 -37.15 -18.40
CA GLY A 147 -47.61 -37.61 -17.33
C GLY A 147 -48.59 -36.62 -16.71
N ALA A 148 -49.88 -36.97 -16.81
CA ALA A 148 -50.98 -36.56 -15.93
C ALA A 148 -51.50 -35.11 -16.05
N ASN A 149 -52.42 -34.88 -16.99
CA ASN A 149 -53.87 -34.83 -16.68
C ASN A 149 -54.65 -34.20 -17.85
N HIS A 150 -55.02 -35.02 -18.84
CA HIS A 150 -56.10 -34.66 -19.76
C HIS A 150 -57.44 -34.89 -19.06
N MET A 151 -58.05 -33.80 -18.59
CA MET A 151 -59.44 -33.80 -18.16
C MET A 151 -60.33 -33.69 -19.40
N LYS A 152 -61.07 -34.76 -19.73
CA LYS A 152 -62.08 -34.74 -20.80
C LYS A 152 -63.29 -33.92 -20.33
N LYS A 153 -63.76 -33.00 -21.17
CA LYS A 153 -65.11 -32.44 -21.09
C LYS A 153 -65.81 -32.72 -22.43
N ASP A 154 -66.88 -33.51 -22.30
CA ASP A 154 -68.00 -33.81 -23.20
C ASP A 154 -67.72 -34.01 -24.70
#